data_AF-B7RIZ9-F1
#
_entry.id   AF-B7RIZ9-F1
#
_cell.length_a   1.000
_cell.length_b   1.000
_cell.length_c   1.000
_cell.angle_alpha   90.00
_cell.angle_beta   90.00
_cell.angle_gamma   90.00
#
_symmetry.space_group_name_H-M   'P 1'
#
loop_
_entity.id
_entity.type
_entity.pdbx_description
1 polymer ?
#
loop_
_entity_poly.entity_id
_entity_poly.type
_entity_poly.pdbx_seq_one_letter_code
_entity_poly.pdbx_strand_id
1 'polypeptide(L)'
;MRRPNHRSILKVIHWAMVPMFAWFILVQPADVARIGPVAVRFHSVMGLIFVSTALLWTGLYLRKGLLSRPGPKLTGWARRLHPVLHKTLIWGIFGVALTGLLIGITSTVQLWAGGIVPIAVPMDMPRANDWVGLLHSIEFYSLALIAALHAGFHIWRHYRLRDNALRIMVPKALHRYL
;
A
#
# COMPACT_ATOMS: atom_id res chain seq x y z
N MET A 1 11.57 -12.78 -25.69
CA MET A 1 10.83 -11.81 -24.84
C MET A 1 11.78 -11.15 -23.85
N ARG A 2 11.93 -9.81 -23.85
CA ARG A 2 12.84 -9.09 -22.95
C ARG A 2 12.18 -8.96 -21.57
N ARG A 3 12.75 -9.57 -20.53
CA ARG A 3 12.21 -9.48 -19.16
C ARG A 3 12.09 -8.00 -18.73
N PRO A 4 10.98 -7.57 -18.13
CA PRO A 4 10.84 -6.20 -17.67
C PRO A 4 11.91 -5.90 -16.61
N ASN A 5 12.53 -4.73 -16.72
CA ASN A 5 13.56 -4.32 -15.76
C ASN A 5 12.93 -4.06 -14.37
N HIS A 6 13.70 -4.30 -13.30
CA HIS A 6 13.21 -4.18 -11.92
C HIS A 6 12.57 -2.82 -11.60
N ARG A 7 13.12 -1.74 -12.17
CA ARG A 7 12.61 -0.37 -12.01
C ARG A 7 11.22 -0.21 -12.63
N SER A 8 10.98 -0.75 -13.82
CA SER A 8 9.69 -0.70 -14.50
C SER A 8 8.64 -1.47 -13.72
N ILE A 9 8.98 -2.65 -13.18
CA ILE A 9 8.08 -3.42 -12.32
C ILE A 9 7.66 -2.60 -11.10
N LEU A 10 8.62 -2.00 -10.38
CA LEU A 10 8.31 -1.19 -9.20
C LEU A 10 7.50 0.06 -9.54
N LYS A 11 7.69 0.67 -10.71
CA LYS A 11 6.82 1.77 -11.17
C LYS A 11 5.38 1.31 -11.34
N VAL A 12 5.17 0.17 -11.99
CA VAL A 12 3.82 -0.40 -12.19
C VAL A 12 3.18 -0.70 -10.84
N ILE A 13 3.89 -1.41 -9.95
CA ILE A 13 3.41 -1.73 -8.60
C ILE A 13 3.03 -0.45 -7.85
N HIS A 14 3.93 0.53 -7.77
CA HIS A 14 3.68 1.78 -7.04
C HIS A 14 2.47 2.53 -7.60
N TRP A 15 2.38 2.71 -8.91
CA TRP A 15 1.29 3.47 -9.51
C TRP A 15 -0.03 2.71 -9.58
N ALA A 16 -0.03 1.38 -9.54
CA ALA A 16 -1.23 0.59 -9.32
C ALA A 16 -1.73 0.76 -7.87
N MET A 17 -0.82 0.76 -6.89
CA MET A 17 -1.18 0.90 -5.48
C MET A 17 -1.80 2.25 -5.15
N VAL A 18 -1.38 3.35 -5.76
CA VAL A 18 -1.90 4.71 -5.44
C VAL A 18 -3.44 4.83 -5.57
N PRO A 19 -4.08 4.54 -6.73
CA PRO A 19 -5.53 4.66 -6.85
C PRO A 19 -6.27 3.62 -6.00
N MET A 20 -5.73 2.41 -5.85
CA MET A 20 -6.34 1.41 -4.96
C MET A 20 -6.29 1.87 -3.49
N PHE A 21 -5.18 2.45 -3.06
CA PHE A 21 -5.03 2.98 -1.72
C PHE A 21 -6.00 4.13 -1.46
N ALA A 22 -6.14 5.06 -2.42
CA ALA A 22 -7.13 6.12 -2.36
C ALA A 22 -8.56 5.57 -2.27
N TRP A 23 -8.89 4.52 -3.05
CA TRP A 23 -10.18 3.84 -2.95
C TRP A 23 -10.46 3.32 -1.54
N PHE A 24 -9.51 2.60 -0.92
CA PHE A 24 -9.70 2.06 0.43
C PHE A 24 -9.69 3.11 1.55
N ILE A 25 -9.16 4.31 1.31
CA ILE A 25 -9.31 5.44 2.23
C ILE A 25 -10.75 5.98 2.20
N LEU A 26 -11.35 6.04 1.00
CA LEU A 26 -12.61 6.74 0.75
C LEU A 26 -13.85 5.83 0.81
N VAL A 27 -13.68 4.55 0.53
CA VAL A 27 -14.78 3.58 0.40
C VAL A 27 -14.60 2.50 1.43
N GLN A 28 -15.56 2.38 2.35
CA GLN A 28 -15.57 1.34 3.38
C GLN A 28 -16.48 0.17 3.00
N PRO A 29 -16.32 -1.02 3.63
CA PRO A 29 -17.20 -2.16 3.39
C PRO A 29 -18.69 -1.84 3.61
N ALA A 30 -19.02 -0.99 4.59
CA ALA A 30 -20.39 -0.57 4.87
C ALA A 30 -21.00 0.22 3.70
N ASP A 31 -20.22 1.02 2.99
CA ASP A 31 -20.70 1.83 1.87
C ASP A 31 -21.10 0.93 0.69
N VAL A 32 -20.26 -0.03 0.34
CA VAL A 32 -20.54 -0.96 -0.77
C VAL A 32 -21.63 -1.97 -0.41
N ALA A 33 -21.77 -2.33 0.87
CA ALA A 33 -22.86 -3.18 1.33
C ALA A 33 -24.24 -2.54 1.13
N ARG A 34 -24.34 -1.22 1.31
CA ARG A 34 -25.59 -0.45 1.05
C ARG A 34 -25.96 -0.40 -0.43
N ILE A 35 -24.97 -0.44 -1.33
CA ILE A 35 -25.19 -0.41 -2.78
C ILE A 35 -25.64 -1.78 -3.29
N GLY A 36 -25.02 -2.85 -2.80
CA GLY A 36 -25.44 -4.22 -3.08
C GLY A 36 -24.30 -5.19 -3.42
N PRO A 37 -24.64 -6.46 -3.73
CA PRO A 37 -23.67 -7.56 -3.81
C PRO A 37 -22.57 -7.36 -4.85
N VAL A 38 -22.89 -6.72 -5.98
CA VAL A 38 -21.90 -6.44 -7.05
C VAL A 38 -20.82 -5.48 -6.55
N ALA A 39 -21.20 -4.43 -5.82
CA ALA A 39 -20.26 -3.46 -5.27
C ALA A 39 -19.37 -4.11 -4.19
N VAL A 40 -19.95 -4.95 -3.34
CA VAL A 40 -19.20 -5.74 -2.34
C VAL A 40 -18.16 -6.65 -3.03
N ARG A 41 -18.56 -7.36 -4.09
CA ARG A 41 -17.65 -8.22 -4.84
C ARG A 41 -16.53 -7.41 -5.49
N PHE A 42 -16.84 -6.28 -6.11
CA PHE A 42 -15.85 -5.41 -6.72
C PHE A 42 -14.83 -4.91 -5.69
N HIS A 43 -15.30 -4.39 -4.54
CA HIS A 43 -14.46 -3.95 -3.44
C HIS A 43 -13.55 -5.08 -2.92
N SER A 44 -14.10 -6.30 -2.78
CA SER A 44 -13.35 -7.48 -2.37
C SER A 44 -12.29 -7.91 -3.40
N VAL A 45 -12.59 -7.81 -4.70
CA VAL A 45 -11.60 -8.06 -5.78
C VAL A 45 -10.46 -7.03 -5.73
N MET A 46 -10.78 -5.74 -5.54
CA MET A 46 -9.77 -4.72 -5.34
C MET A 46 -8.89 -5.03 -4.13
N GLY A 47 -9.48 -5.56 -3.05
CA GLY A 47 -8.76 -5.93 -1.83
C GLY A 47 -7.77 -7.06 -2.10
N LEU A 48 -8.19 -8.07 -2.86
CA LEU A 48 -7.31 -9.17 -3.28
C LEU A 48 -6.14 -8.68 -4.13
N ILE A 49 -6.38 -7.78 -5.08
CA ILE A 49 -5.32 -7.20 -5.93
C ILE A 49 -4.37 -6.37 -5.08
N PHE A 50 -4.90 -5.54 -4.19
CA PHE A 50 -4.13 -4.69 -3.28
C PHE A 50 -3.21 -5.52 -2.39
N VAL A 51 -3.76 -6.52 -1.69
CA VAL A 51 -2.96 -7.37 -0.77
C VAL A 51 -1.92 -8.19 -1.53
N SER A 52 -2.27 -8.73 -2.71
CA SER A 52 -1.31 -9.48 -3.54
C SER A 52 -0.16 -8.58 -4.00
N THR A 53 -0.48 -7.35 -4.40
CA THR A 53 0.51 -6.35 -4.83
C THR A 53 1.38 -5.88 -3.67
N ALA A 54 0.80 -5.69 -2.49
CA ALA A 54 1.49 -5.38 -1.24
C ALA A 54 2.51 -6.48 -0.88
N LEU A 55 2.10 -7.75 -0.86
CA LEU A 55 2.96 -8.89 -0.57
C LEU A 55 4.09 -9.02 -1.60
N LEU A 56 3.78 -8.85 -2.89
CA LEU A 56 4.79 -8.84 -3.95
C LEU A 56 5.81 -7.72 -3.74
N TRP A 57 5.36 -6.49 -3.42
CA TRP A 57 6.26 -5.36 -3.18
C TRP A 57 7.16 -5.62 -1.98
N THR A 58 6.61 -6.08 -0.85
CA THR A 58 7.38 -6.45 0.33
C THR A 58 8.39 -7.55 0.01
N GLY A 59 8.00 -8.59 -0.73
CA GLY A 59 8.92 -9.65 -1.17
C GLY A 59 10.05 -9.13 -2.08
N LEU A 60 9.77 -8.22 -3.01
CA LEU A 60 10.79 -7.57 -3.83
C LEU A 60 11.75 -6.72 -2.98
N TYR A 61 11.22 -5.99 -2.00
CA TYR A 61 12.02 -5.21 -1.06
C TYR A 61 12.94 -6.10 -0.22
N LEU A 62 12.43 -7.21 0.34
CA LEU A 62 13.25 -8.14 1.12
C LEU A 62 14.37 -8.77 0.28
N ARG A 63 14.12 -9.03 -1.00
CA ARG A 63 15.11 -9.64 -1.91
C ARG A 63 16.14 -8.66 -2.48
N LYS A 64 15.75 -7.40 -2.75
CA LYS A 64 16.57 -6.44 -3.53
C LYS A 64 16.82 -5.12 -2.84
N GLY A 65 16.23 -4.90 -1.67
CA GLY A 65 16.27 -3.64 -0.93
C GLY A 65 15.46 -2.53 -1.58
N LEU A 66 15.64 -1.31 -1.07
CA LEU A 66 15.00 -0.11 -1.62
C LEU A 66 15.61 0.26 -2.98
N LEU A 67 14.73 0.52 -3.96
CA LEU A 67 15.14 1.09 -5.25
C LEU A 67 15.58 2.56 -5.11
N SER A 68 14.91 3.33 -4.24
CA SER A 68 15.19 4.75 -4.07
C SER A 68 16.45 4.96 -3.22
N ARG A 69 17.22 5.99 -3.60
CA ARG A 69 18.37 6.48 -2.83
C ARG A 69 18.18 7.97 -2.56
N PRO A 70 18.65 8.48 -1.41
CA PRO A 70 18.50 9.90 -1.06
C PRO A 70 19.16 10.85 -2.07
N GLY A 71 20.18 10.42 -2.82
CA GLY A 71 20.90 11.28 -3.77
C GLY A 71 21.85 12.27 -3.08
N PRO A 72 22.71 12.99 -3.82
CA PRO A 72 23.74 13.86 -3.24
C PRO A 72 23.19 15.17 -2.67
N LYS A 73 22.14 15.73 -3.28
CA LYS A 73 21.54 17.02 -2.87
C LYS A 73 20.73 16.94 -1.56
N LEU A 74 20.32 15.74 -1.16
CA LEU A 74 19.57 15.52 0.08
C LEU A 74 20.55 15.28 1.24
N THR A 75 20.64 16.25 2.15
CA THR A 75 21.60 16.28 3.27
C THR A 75 20.89 16.38 4.63
N GLY A 76 21.65 16.32 5.73
CA GLY A 76 21.15 16.52 7.08
C GLY A 76 20.06 15.53 7.52
N TRP A 77 19.05 16.03 8.24
CA TRP A 77 17.94 15.23 8.75
C TRP A 77 17.08 14.63 7.63
N ALA A 78 16.87 15.35 6.52
CA ALA A 78 16.04 14.89 5.41
C ALA A 78 16.62 13.64 4.73
N ARG A 79 17.97 13.54 4.69
CA ARG A 79 18.67 12.34 4.22
C ARG A 79 18.41 11.13 5.12
N ARG A 80 18.36 11.33 6.44
CA ARG A 80 18.07 10.27 7.43
C ARG A 80 16.60 9.85 7.39
N LEU A 81 15.69 10.81 7.21
CA LEU A 81 14.26 10.55 7.10
C LEU A 81 13.92 9.72 5.86
N HIS A 82 14.60 9.94 4.73
CA HIS A 82 14.30 9.25 3.47
C HIS A 82 14.17 7.72 3.60
N PRO A 83 15.18 6.96 4.07
CA PRO A 83 15.05 5.51 4.20
C PRO A 83 14.03 5.10 5.27
N VAL A 84 13.88 5.86 6.36
CA VAL A 84 12.87 5.58 7.40
C VAL A 84 11.48 5.63 6.78
N LEU A 85 11.14 6.73 6.11
CA LEU A 85 9.82 6.94 5.51
C LEU A 85 9.44 5.84 4.50
N HIS A 86 10.38 5.43 3.65
CA HIS A 86 10.13 4.36 2.67
C HIS A 86 9.97 2.99 3.33
N LYS A 87 10.81 2.68 4.34
CA LYS A 87 10.73 1.41 5.06
C LYS A 87 9.45 1.32 5.89
N THR A 88 9.07 2.41 6.57
CA THR A 88 7.82 2.49 7.32
C THR A 88 6.61 2.25 6.42
N LEU A 89 6.59 2.81 5.21
CA LEU A 89 5.52 2.53 4.25
C LEU A 89 5.47 1.05 3.84
N ILE A 90 6.61 0.45 3.47
CA ILE A 90 6.62 -0.96 3.04
C ILE A 90 6.19 -1.89 4.18
N TRP A 91 6.73 -1.68 5.38
CA TRP A 91 6.36 -2.47 6.55
C TRP A 91 4.93 -2.21 7.00
N GLY A 92 4.44 -0.97 6.92
CA GLY A 92 3.05 -0.66 7.25
C GLY A 92 2.06 -1.25 6.24
N ILE A 93 2.37 -1.23 4.94
CA ILE A 93 1.56 -1.92 3.91
C ILE A 93 1.53 -3.44 4.19
N PHE A 94 2.67 -4.03 4.55
CA PHE A 94 2.71 -5.44 4.96
C PHE A 94 1.92 -5.70 6.24
N GLY A 95 2.02 -4.81 7.23
CA GLY A 95 1.27 -4.89 8.48
C GLY A 95 -0.24 -4.87 8.24
N VAL A 96 -0.75 -3.97 7.38
CA VAL A 96 -2.15 -3.95 6.96
C VAL A 96 -2.57 -5.29 6.34
N ALA A 97 -1.72 -5.90 5.50
CA ALA A 97 -2.01 -7.22 4.94
C ALA A 97 -2.10 -8.30 6.03
N LEU A 98 -1.20 -8.24 7.02
CA LEU A 98 -1.16 -9.17 8.14
C LEU A 98 -2.38 -9.00 9.06
N THR A 99 -2.73 -7.78 9.44
CA THR A 99 -3.91 -7.52 10.27
C THR A 99 -5.21 -7.85 9.52
N GLY A 100 -5.26 -7.66 8.20
CA GLY A 100 -6.36 -8.13 7.36
C GLY A 100 -6.53 -9.66 7.35
N LEU A 101 -5.42 -10.40 7.33
CA LEU A 101 -5.44 -11.86 7.52
C LEU A 101 -5.98 -12.22 8.91
N LEU A 102 -5.55 -11.51 9.95
CA LEU A 102 -6.02 -11.72 11.32
C LEU A 102 -7.53 -11.46 11.46
N ILE A 103 -8.10 -10.48 10.74
CA ILE A 103 -9.55 -10.27 10.66
C ILE A 103 -10.21 -11.55 10.12
N GLY A 104 -9.69 -12.12 9.04
CA GLY A 104 -10.19 -13.38 8.48
C GLY A 104 -10.16 -14.55 9.46
N ILE A 105 -9.05 -14.70 10.19
CA ILE A 105 -8.86 -15.77 11.19
C ILE A 105 -9.82 -15.62 12.38
N THR A 106 -9.98 -14.39 12.89
CA THR A 106 -10.78 -14.13 14.09
C THR A 106 -12.28 -13.98 13.82
N SER A 107 -12.67 -13.87 12.55
CA SER A 107 -14.06 -13.71 12.11
C SER A 107 -14.96 -14.84 12.60
N THR A 108 -16.25 -14.53 12.80
CA THR A 108 -17.32 -15.49 13.09
C THR A 108 -17.88 -16.15 11.83
N VAL A 109 -17.58 -15.57 10.66
CA VAL A 109 -18.01 -16.06 9.35
C VAL A 109 -16.85 -16.18 8.39
N GLN A 110 -16.98 -17.04 7.38
CA GLN A 110 -15.98 -17.15 6.33
C GLN A 110 -15.91 -15.85 5.50
N LEU A 111 -14.79 -15.16 5.57
CA LEU A 111 -14.50 -14.02 4.71
C LEU A 111 -13.82 -14.48 3.42
N TRP A 112 -14.19 -13.83 2.31
CA TRP A 112 -13.72 -14.16 0.97
C TRP A 112 -13.06 -12.95 0.30
N ALA A 113 -11.85 -13.15 -0.20
CA ALA A 113 -11.14 -12.21 -1.06
C ALA A 113 -11.52 -12.46 -2.53
N GLY A 114 -11.99 -11.42 -3.21
CA GLY A 114 -12.53 -11.48 -4.57
C GLY A 114 -13.76 -12.37 -4.76
N GLY A 115 -14.33 -12.91 -3.68
CA GLY A 115 -15.37 -13.97 -3.73
C GLY A 115 -14.84 -15.31 -4.25
N ILE A 116 -13.52 -15.51 -4.27
CA ILE A 116 -12.88 -16.69 -4.88
C ILE A 116 -11.93 -17.38 -3.88
N VAL A 117 -11.21 -16.60 -3.07
CA VAL A 117 -10.20 -17.13 -2.14
C VAL A 117 -10.65 -16.92 -0.70
N PRO A 118 -10.76 -17.95 0.14
CA PRO A 118 -11.01 -17.76 1.56
C PRO A 118 -9.80 -17.08 2.21
N ILE A 119 -10.02 -16.02 2.99
CA ILE A 119 -8.91 -15.26 3.61
C ILE A 119 -8.18 -16.12 4.66
N ALA A 120 -8.95 -16.89 5.44
CA ALA A 120 -8.48 -17.88 6.40
C ALA A 120 -9.65 -18.78 6.83
N VAL A 121 -9.38 -19.77 7.70
CA VAL A 121 -10.42 -20.51 8.40
C VAL A 121 -10.87 -19.67 9.62
N PRO A 122 -12.16 -19.30 9.75
CA PRO A 122 -12.66 -18.52 10.88
C PRO A 122 -12.66 -19.35 12.17
N MET A 123 -12.25 -18.73 13.28
CA MET A 123 -12.17 -19.37 14.61
C MET A 123 -13.28 -18.92 15.57
N ASP A 124 -14.26 -18.15 15.10
CA ASP A 124 -15.39 -17.66 15.91
C ASP A 124 -14.95 -16.90 17.18
N MET A 125 -14.07 -15.90 16.99
CA MET A 125 -13.48 -15.11 18.08
C MET A 125 -13.96 -13.65 18.03
N PRO A 126 -15.26 -13.36 18.28
CA PRO A 126 -15.84 -12.03 18.05
C PRO A 126 -15.11 -10.90 18.78
N ARG A 127 -14.77 -11.09 20.06
CA ARG A 127 -14.02 -10.07 20.82
C ARG A 127 -12.62 -9.80 20.24
N ALA A 128 -11.93 -10.85 19.77
CA ALA A 128 -10.63 -10.67 19.14
C ALA A 128 -10.79 -9.98 17.77
N ASN A 129 -11.86 -10.32 17.04
CA ASN A 129 -12.18 -9.68 15.76
C ASN A 129 -12.41 -8.18 15.91
N ASP A 130 -13.12 -7.75 16.95
CA ASP A 130 -13.33 -6.32 17.25
C ASP A 130 -12.00 -5.58 17.47
N TRP A 131 -11.11 -6.15 18.30
CA TRP A 131 -9.79 -5.57 18.58
C TRP A 131 -8.90 -5.53 17.34
N VAL A 132 -8.85 -6.61 16.58
CA VAL A 132 -8.07 -6.69 15.34
C VAL A 132 -8.63 -5.73 14.29
N GLY A 133 -9.95 -5.61 14.17
CA GLY A 133 -10.60 -4.65 13.28
C GLY A 133 -10.28 -3.21 13.63
N LEU A 134 -10.28 -2.87 14.92
CA LEU A 134 -9.84 -1.55 15.40
C LEU A 134 -8.36 -1.31 15.07
N LEU A 135 -7.48 -2.26 15.38
CA LEU A 135 -6.05 -2.17 15.08
C LEU A 135 -5.80 -1.97 13.58
N HIS A 136 -6.43 -2.79 12.73
CA HIS A 136 -6.33 -2.70 11.27
C HIS A 136 -6.78 -1.32 10.76
N SER A 137 -7.85 -0.78 11.33
CA SER A 137 -8.36 0.56 10.98
C SER A 137 -7.36 1.66 11.38
N ILE A 138 -6.86 1.64 12.62
CA ILE A 138 -5.86 2.61 13.10
C ILE A 138 -4.58 2.52 12.26
N GLU A 139 -4.11 1.31 11.99
CA GLU A 139 -2.94 1.03 11.17
C GLU A 139 -3.11 1.61 9.75
N PHE A 140 -4.24 1.32 9.10
CA PHE A 140 -4.51 1.78 7.75
C PHE A 140 -4.58 3.31 7.64
N TYR A 141 -5.28 3.98 8.55
CA TYR A 141 -5.35 5.45 8.54
C TYR A 141 -4.03 6.12 8.96
N SER A 142 -3.26 5.50 9.85
CA SER A 142 -1.90 5.95 10.16
C SER A 142 -0.98 5.83 8.94
N LEU A 143 -1.10 4.73 8.19
CA LEU A 143 -0.38 4.53 6.95
C LEU A 143 -0.78 5.56 5.88
N ALA A 144 -2.06 5.95 5.83
CA ALA A 144 -2.53 7.03 4.95
C ALA A 144 -1.85 8.37 5.26
N LEU A 145 -1.73 8.72 6.55
CA LEU A 145 -0.97 9.90 6.98
C LEU A 145 0.50 9.81 6.56
N ILE A 146 1.15 8.66 6.77
CA ILE A 146 2.54 8.45 6.36
C ILE A 146 2.70 8.54 4.84
N ALA A 147 1.74 8.04 4.06
CA ALA A 147 1.73 8.16 2.61
C ALA A 147 1.59 9.61 2.14
N ALA A 148 0.75 10.41 2.82
CA ALA A 148 0.65 11.84 2.56
C ALA A 148 1.97 12.58 2.87
N LEU A 149 2.59 12.28 4.02
CA LEU A 149 3.92 12.79 4.37
C LEU A 149 4.99 12.39 3.36
N HIS A 150 4.92 11.17 2.84
CA HIS A 150 5.82 10.69 1.78
C HIS A 150 5.64 11.43 0.46
N ALA A 151 4.40 11.62 0.02
CA ALA A 151 4.10 12.43 -1.16
C ALA A 151 4.59 13.87 -0.97
N GLY A 152 4.24 14.49 0.17
CA GLY A 152 4.66 15.85 0.52
C GLY A 152 6.19 16.00 0.57
N PHE A 153 6.90 15.04 1.15
CA PHE A 153 8.36 15.01 1.17
C PHE A 153 8.96 15.04 -0.24
N HIS A 154 8.44 14.22 -1.16
CA HIS A 154 8.96 14.18 -2.53
C HIS A 154 8.54 15.40 -3.37
N ILE A 155 7.37 15.98 -3.12
CA ILE A 155 6.92 17.23 -3.73
C ILE A 155 7.83 18.38 -3.28
N TRP A 156 8.04 18.54 -1.96
CA TRP A 156 8.97 19.53 -1.42
C TRP A 156 10.37 19.37 -2.00
N ARG A 157 10.88 18.14 -2.02
CA ARG A 157 12.20 17.80 -2.57
C ARG A 157 12.32 18.21 -4.04
N HIS A 158 11.27 17.99 -4.82
CA HIS A 158 11.23 18.36 -6.23
C HIS A 158 11.36 19.88 -6.41
N TYR A 159 10.55 20.68 -5.72
CA TYR A 159 10.58 22.14 -5.85
C TYR A 159 11.84 22.77 -5.24
N ARG A 160 12.29 22.29 -4.07
CA ARG A 160 13.37 22.93 -3.31
C ARG A 160 14.77 22.50 -3.73
N LEU A 161 14.98 21.24 -4.07
CA LEU A 161 16.30 20.68 -4.42
C LEU A 161 16.48 20.49 -5.93
N ARG A 162 15.38 20.40 -6.69
CA ARG A 162 15.39 20.21 -8.16
C ARG A 162 16.35 19.09 -8.55
N ASP A 163 16.23 17.95 -7.89
CA ASP A 163 17.18 16.85 -7.96
C ASP A 163 16.71 15.68 -8.83
N ASN A 164 15.61 15.87 -9.56
CA ASN A 164 15.02 14.90 -10.49
C ASN A 164 14.67 13.54 -9.87
N ALA A 165 14.58 13.45 -8.54
CA ALA A 165 14.29 12.18 -7.86
C ALA A 165 12.95 11.55 -8.27
N LEU A 166 11.94 12.39 -8.52
CA LEU A 166 10.62 11.92 -8.99
C LEU A 166 10.72 11.10 -10.28
N ARG A 167 11.68 11.36 -11.18
CA ARG A 167 11.87 10.58 -12.43
C ARG A 167 12.16 9.10 -12.16
N ILE A 168 12.62 8.77 -10.95
CA ILE A 168 12.82 7.39 -10.50
C ILE A 168 11.52 6.59 -10.49
N MET A 169 10.41 7.20 -10.07
CA MET A 169 9.12 6.52 -9.91
C MET A 169 8.03 7.02 -10.85
N VAL A 170 8.08 8.27 -11.30
CA VAL A 170 7.09 8.82 -12.24
C VAL A 170 7.20 8.11 -13.61
N PRO A 171 6.08 7.75 -14.27
CA PRO A 171 6.06 7.18 -15.61
C PRO A 171 6.68 8.14 -16.62
N LYS A 172 7.35 7.62 -17.66
CA LYS A 172 8.08 8.45 -18.64
C LYS A 172 7.19 9.50 -19.32
N ALA A 173 5.94 9.16 -19.59
CA ALA A 173 4.98 10.08 -20.22
C ALA A 173 4.77 11.38 -19.41
N LEU A 174 4.97 11.33 -18.10
CA LEU A 174 4.78 12.48 -17.21
C LEU A 174 6.09 13.24 -16.93
N HIS A 175 7.23 12.81 -17.48
CA HIS A 175 8.53 13.46 -17.25
C HIS A 175 8.62 14.88 -17.79
N ARG A 176 7.78 15.26 -18.77
CA ARG A 176 7.72 16.62 -19.29
C ARG A 176 7.21 17.65 -18.27
N TYR A 177 6.55 17.18 -17.22
CA TYR A 177 6.03 18.01 -16.12
C TYR A 177 6.94 18.00 -14.88
N LEU A 178 8.13 17.40 -14.98
CA LEU A 178 9.15 17.31 -13.92
C LEU A 178 10.43 18.04 -14.32
#